data_AF-A0A1Q8CSY9-F1
#
_entry.id   AF-A0A1Q8CSY9-F1
#
_cell.length_a   1.000
_cell.length_b   1.000
_cell.length_c   1.000
_cell.angle_alpha   90.00
_cell.angle_beta   90.00
_cell.angle_gamma   90.00
#
_symmetry.space_group_name_H-M   'P 1'
#
loop_
_entity.id
_entity.type
_entity.pdbx_description
1 polymer ?
#
loop_
_entity_poly.entity_id
_entity_poly.type
_entity_poly.pdbx_seq_one_letter_code
_entity_poly.pdbx_strand_id
1 'polypeptide(L)'
;MKIVFTGERGVVAPLTWGQRHVMRQRSALNLARVVATPPVLLPLAADAVAALVGRHEALRTRLIGPERPEELPADLADGVAELVRQQVSEGGTLPVEVLECSVEEAEASAVDARTRLVAAPFNHVGEWPLRVAVVVAENIVRHVVLVCSPLAVDDHGIELVVKDLGLLLRGALPVRSAAQPADDAEQQRTAGDLTDRAIRFWTSELRRVAPVTAPAGEPTAVTLRSVALGNAAHAIAERHGVRQSTVFLAAAAAVFGTVTGERTVAVRTVVTNRFYPDRRDVVAAIAQDGLVVLDLAVPAFGDLVQQTWRAVVRSHRFGRYDPDRLAKAVGGGVFARVDDRPLGHHEPPPAGPRPVGGCHLTIGRGEVTLHSDTTLVPVEESLRALENLLFTAAYQTKPERVGPTA
;
A
#
# COMPACT_ATOMS: atom_id res chain seq x y z
N MET A 1 -12.77 12.41 24.19
CA MET A 1 -11.76 12.87 25.17
C MET A 1 -10.55 13.48 24.47
N LYS A 2 -9.63 14.10 25.22
CA LYS A 2 -8.34 14.60 24.72
C LYS A 2 -7.22 13.94 25.52
N ILE A 3 -6.23 13.36 24.84
CA ILE A 3 -5.07 12.75 25.48
C ILE A 3 -3.83 13.59 25.21
N VAL A 4 -2.92 13.67 26.19
CA VAL A 4 -1.63 14.36 26.03
C VAL A 4 -0.57 13.33 25.71
N PHE A 5 0.24 13.58 24.69
CA PHE A 5 1.40 12.75 24.36
C PHE A 5 2.69 13.57 24.43
N THR A 6 3.79 12.88 24.72
CA THR A 6 5.15 13.44 24.69
C THR A 6 6.03 12.49 23.90
N GLY A 7 6.81 13.03 22.97
CA GLY A 7 7.80 12.31 22.18
C GLY A 7 9.23 12.64 22.60
N GLU A 8 10.19 11.89 22.09
CA GLU A 8 11.61 12.00 22.47
C GLU A 8 12.27 13.32 22.02
N ARG A 9 11.78 13.92 20.93
CA ARG A 9 12.30 15.16 20.32
C ARG A 9 11.28 15.84 19.40
N GLY A 10 11.47 17.12 19.14
CA GLY A 10 10.87 17.85 18.02
C GLY A 10 11.91 18.18 16.95
N VAL A 11 11.55 18.10 15.67
CA VAL A 11 12.47 18.38 14.56
C VAL A 11 11.73 18.83 13.31
N VAL A 12 12.33 19.75 12.55
CA VAL A 12 11.91 20.11 11.20
C VAL A 12 12.88 19.50 10.20
N ALA A 13 12.37 18.72 9.26
CA ALA A 13 13.16 18.01 8.27
C ALA A 13 12.54 18.11 6.86
N PRO A 14 13.31 17.85 5.78
CA PRO A 14 12.74 17.66 4.45
C PRO A 14 11.74 16.49 4.44
N LEU A 15 10.86 16.43 3.44
CA LEU A 15 10.01 15.27 3.24
C LEU A 15 10.82 14.05 2.77
N THR A 16 10.40 12.86 3.21
CA THR A 16 10.94 11.60 2.68
C THR A 16 10.52 11.37 1.22
N TRP A 17 11.25 10.52 0.50
CA TRP A 17 10.86 10.03 -0.82
C TRP A 17 9.46 9.42 -0.83
N GLY A 18 9.06 8.70 0.23
CA GLY A 18 7.73 8.12 0.34
C GLY A 18 6.62 9.16 0.56
N GLN A 19 6.85 10.17 1.41
CA GLN A 19 5.91 11.29 1.57
C GLN A 19 5.71 12.04 0.25
N ARG A 20 6.80 12.37 -0.45
CA ARG A 20 6.73 13.01 -1.77
C ARG A 20 6.01 12.13 -2.80
N HIS A 21 6.26 10.83 -2.77
CA HIS A 21 5.58 9.87 -3.63
C HIS A 21 4.06 9.85 -3.41
N VAL A 22 3.61 9.81 -2.15
CA VAL A 22 2.18 9.85 -1.78
C VAL A 22 1.52 11.15 -2.24
N MET A 23 2.17 12.31 -2.02
CA MET A 23 1.66 13.61 -2.48
C MET A 23 1.44 13.62 -3.99
N ARG A 24 2.41 13.12 -4.77
CA ARG A 24 2.31 13.05 -6.24
C ARG A 24 1.19 12.15 -6.74
N GLN A 25 0.89 11.07 -6.01
CA GLN A 25 -0.21 10.16 -6.36
C GLN A 25 -1.58 10.73 -6.03
N ARG A 26 -1.65 11.84 -5.28
CA ARG A 26 -2.91 12.38 -4.72
C ARG A 26 -3.72 11.29 -4.02
N SER A 27 -3.03 10.35 -3.37
CA SER A 27 -3.68 9.26 -2.66
C SER A 27 -4.38 9.83 -1.43
N ALA A 28 -5.71 9.99 -1.52
CA ALA A 28 -6.56 10.36 -0.39
C ALA A 28 -6.97 9.15 0.45
N LEU A 29 -6.44 7.95 0.15
CA LEU A 29 -6.84 6.71 0.82
C LEU A 29 -6.21 6.64 2.21
N ASN A 30 -6.97 7.11 3.19
CA ASN A 30 -6.66 6.93 4.60
C ASN A 30 -6.58 5.43 4.95
N LEU A 31 -5.61 5.07 5.78
CA LEU A 31 -5.44 3.68 6.21
C LEU A 31 -6.14 3.48 7.54
N ALA A 32 -7.05 2.50 7.62
CA ALA A 32 -7.84 2.26 8.81
C ALA A 32 -7.67 0.83 9.36
N ARG A 33 -7.64 0.70 10.69
CA ARG A 33 -7.62 -0.59 11.40
C ARG A 33 -8.55 -0.57 12.59
N VAL A 34 -9.29 -1.65 12.77
CA VAL A 34 -10.04 -1.95 14.00
C VAL A 34 -9.25 -2.97 14.77
N VAL A 35 -8.83 -2.61 15.99
CA VAL A 35 -7.98 -3.43 16.85
C VAL A 35 -8.82 -3.90 18.02
N ALA A 36 -9.07 -5.21 18.10
CA ALA A 36 -9.64 -5.81 19.30
C ALA A 36 -8.63 -5.69 20.45
N THR A 37 -9.10 -5.24 21.60
CA THR A 37 -8.25 -5.02 22.78
C THR A 37 -8.39 -6.15 23.79
N PRO A 38 -7.34 -6.44 24.59
CA PRO A 38 -7.55 -7.15 25.84
C PRO A 38 -8.49 -6.34 26.76
N PRO A 39 -9.12 -6.96 27.78
CA PRO A 39 -9.91 -6.22 28.76
C PRO A 39 -9.04 -5.15 29.44
N VAL A 40 -9.30 -3.89 29.12
CA VAL A 40 -8.50 -2.75 29.58
C VAL A 40 -9.42 -1.57 29.88
N LEU A 41 -9.09 -0.83 30.94
CA LEU A 41 -9.83 0.38 31.30
C LEU A 41 -9.49 1.52 30.34
N LEU A 42 -10.45 2.42 30.11
CA LEU A 42 -10.27 3.57 29.22
C LEU A 42 -9.00 4.41 29.51
N PRO A 43 -8.64 4.72 30.77
CA PRO A 43 -7.40 5.47 31.05
C PRO A 43 -6.15 4.74 30.58
N LEU A 44 -6.07 3.42 30.76
CA LEU A 44 -4.91 2.61 30.34
C LEU A 44 -4.83 2.51 28.80
N ALA A 45 -5.98 2.42 28.12
CA ALA A 45 -6.02 2.50 26.67
C ALA A 45 -5.59 3.89 26.16
N ALA A 46 -5.99 4.96 26.85
CA ALA A 46 -5.57 6.33 26.55
C ALA A 46 -4.05 6.49 26.69
N ASP A 47 -3.47 5.96 27.78
CA ASP A 47 -2.02 5.96 28.02
C ASP A 47 -1.27 5.18 26.94
N ALA A 48 -1.79 4.02 26.53
CA ALA A 48 -1.22 3.23 25.44
C ALA A 48 -1.23 4.00 24.11
N VAL A 49 -2.34 4.68 23.77
CA VAL A 49 -2.40 5.52 22.56
C VAL A 49 -1.44 6.71 22.67
N ALA A 50 -1.33 7.36 23.83
CA ALA A 50 -0.39 8.46 24.04
C ALA A 50 1.07 8.00 23.87
N ALA A 51 1.42 6.84 24.43
CA ALA A 51 2.75 6.24 24.28
C ALA A 51 3.05 5.85 22.82
N LEU A 52 2.06 5.32 22.10
CA LEU A 52 2.17 4.99 20.68
C LEU A 52 2.52 6.23 19.83
N VAL A 53 1.80 7.34 20.06
CA VAL A 53 2.05 8.60 19.35
C VAL A 53 3.40 9.19 19.73
N GLY A 54 3.76 9.18 21.02
CA GLY A 54 5.08 9.64 21.48
C GLY A 54 6.24 8.89 20.81
N ARG A 55 6.10 7.57 20.69
CA ARG A 55 7.10 6.65 20.12
C ARG A 55 7.37 6.85 18.62
N HIS A 56 6.34 7.09 17.82
CA HIS A 56 6.46 7.14 16.36
C HIS A 56 6.37 8.58 15.86
N GLU A 57 7.48 9.13 15.34
CA GLU A 57 7.49 10.50 14.80
C GLU A 57 6.43 10.67 13.72
N ALA A 58 6.24 9.65 12.87
CA ALA A 58 5.22 9.63 11.83
C ALA A 58 3.80 9.97 12.33
N LEU A 59 3.43 9.61 13.57
CA LEU A 59 2.10 9.84 14.12
C LEU A 59 1.92 11.24 14.76
N ARG A 60 3.00 12.00 14.89
CA ARG A 60 3.05 13.36 15.46
C ARG A 60 3.75 14.36 14.56
N THR A 61 3.75 14.07 13.26
CA THR A 61 4.30 14.91 12.20
C THR A 61 3.20 15.66 11.47
N ARG A 62 3.37 16.98 11.34
CA ARG A 62 2.54 17.83 10.48
C ARG A 62 3.39 18.40 9.35
N LEU A 63 2.75 18.82 8.27
CA LEU A 63 3.41 19.54 7.19
C LEU A 63 3.47 21.03 7.50
N ILE A 64 4.58 21.65 7.13
CA ILE A 64 4.74 23.11 7.11
C ILE A 64 5.16 23.52 5.70
N GLY A 65 4.60 24.62 5.19
CA GLY A 65 4.79 25.06 3.81
C GLY A 65 3.73 26.09 3.40
N PRO A 66 3.53 26.35 2.09
CA PRO A 66 2.44 27.21 1.60
C PRO A 66 1.08 26.73 2.11
N GLU A 67 0.09 27.64 2.22
CA GLU A 67 -1.17 27.43 2.97
C GLU A 67 -1.94 26.13 2.65
N ARG A 68 -1.75 25.53 1.47
CA ARG A 68 -2.36 24.25 1.07
C ARG A 68 -1.36 23.35 0.32
N PRO A 69 -0.49 22.60 1.01
CA PRO A 69 0.48 21.70 0.39
C PRO A 69 -0.16 20.63 -0.50
N GLU A 70 -1.40 20.23 -0.21
CA GLU A 70 -2.22 19.29 -0.97
C GLU A 70 -2.74 19.83 -2.30
N GLU A 71 -2.78 21.16 -2.47
CA GLU A 71 -3.20 21.82 -3.72
C GLU A 71 -2.03 22.09 -4.67
N LEU A 72 -0.82 21.74 -4.25
CA LEU A 72 0.37 21.89 -5.09
C LEU A 72 0.23 21.00 -6.36
N PRO A 73 0.66 21.49 -7.54
CA PRO A 73 0.59 20.73 -8.79
C PRO A 73 1.29 19.37 -8.67
N ALA A 74 0.73 18.32 -9.29
CA ALA A 74 1.30 16.97 -9.25
C ALA A 74 2.65 16.87 -9.99
N ASP A 75 2.85 17.73 -10.98
CA ASP A 75 4.13 18.12 -11.56
C ASP A 75 4.78 19.19 -10.68
N LEU A 76 5.15 18.79 -9.46
CA LEU A 76 5.98 19.61 -8.58
C LEU A 76 7.26 19.98 -9.35
N ALA A 77 7.27 21.16 -9.97
CA ALA A 77 8.42 21.70 -10.69
C ALA A 77 9.59 21.85 -9.70
N ASP A 78 10.81 21.88 -10.25
CA ASP A 78 12.06 21.96 -9.51
C ASP A 78 11.95 22.97 -8.33
N GLY A 79 11.99 22.47 -7.08
CA GLY A 79 12.03 23.27 -5.85
C GLY A 79 10.83 23.16 -4.89
N VAL A 80 9.65 22.66 -5.30
CA VAL A 80 8.48 22.60 -4.40
C VAL A 80 8.67 21.60 -3.24
N ALA A 81 9.41 20.51 -3.48
CA ALA A 81 9.84 19.58 -2.43
C ALA A 81 10.67 20.25 -1.31
N GLU A 82 11.29 21.41 -1.59
CA GLU A 82 12.04 22.19 -0.60
C GLU A 82 11.14 23.17 0.18
N LEU A 83 9.98 23.54 -0.40
CA LEU A 83 9.00 24.46 0.19
C LEU A 83 8.12 23.79 1.24
N VAL A 84 7.90 22.47 1.13
CA VAL A 84 7.14 21.70 2.12
C VAL A 84 8.11 20.90 2.96
N ARG A 85 7.96 20.99 4.28
CA ARG A 85 8.77 20.27 5.27
C ARG A 85 7.88 19.51 6.22
N GLN A 86 8.44 18.47 6.83
CA GLN A 86 7.80 17.80 7.94
C GLN A 86 8.25 18.43 9.26
N GLN A 87 7.29 18.68 10.15
CA GLN A 87 7.51 19.14 11.51
C GLN A 87 7.03 18.06 12.48
N VAL A 88 8.00 17.38 13.08
CA VAL A 88 7.82 16.45 14.18
C VAL A 88 7.61 17.25 15.46
N SER A 89 6.47 17.08 16.12
CA SER A 89 6.16 17.80 17.37
C SER A 89 6.68 17.01 18.58
N GLU A 90 7.36 17.67 19.52
CA GLU A 90 7.87 17.05 20.76
C GLU A 90 6.73 16.63 21.71
N GLY A 91 5.55 17.24 21.58
CA GLY A 91 4.36 16.85 22.33
C GLY A 91 3.12 17.50 21.74
N GLY A 92 1.97 17.13 22.29
CA GLY A 92 0.70 17.68 21.83
C GLY A 92 -0.50 16.98 22.46
N THR A 93 -1.68 17.42 22.01
CA THR A 93 -2.95 16.88 22.46
C THR A 93 -3.67 16.22 21.29
N LEU A 94 -3.94 14.93 21.40
CA LEU A 94 -4.68 14.14 20.40
C LEU A 94 -6.16 14.02 20.83
N PRO A 95 -7.12 14.42 19.98
CA PRO A 95 -8.52 14.07 20.22
C PRO A 95 -8.74 12.57 20.01
N VAL A 96 -9.45 11.95 20.96
CA VAL A 96 -9.86 10.54 20.90
C VAL A 96 -11.37 10.48 21.06
N GLU A 97 -12.07 9.91 20.09
CA GLU A 97 -13.50 9.65 20.18
C GLU A 97 -13.76 8.48 21.14
N VAL A 98 -14.72 8.62 22.06
CA VAL A 98 -15.10 7.54 22.99
C VAL A 98 -16.54 7.19 22.68
N LEU A 99 -16.77 5.92 22.35
CA LEU A 99 -18.07 5.39 21.93
C LEU A 99 -18.53 4.40 23.00
N GLU A 100 -19.57 4.75 23.73
CA GLU A 100 -20.19 3.87 24.72
C GLU A 100 -21.33 3.08 24.07
N CYS A 101 -21.33 1.76 24.25
CA CYS A 101 -22.33 0.87 23.66
C CYS A 101 -22.55 -0.38 24.54
N SER A 102 -23.53 -1.22 24.18
CA SER A 102 -23.63 -2.57 24.72
C SER A 102 -22.50 -3.49 24.22
N VAL A 103 -22.34 -4.67 24.82
CA VAL A 103 -21.31 -5.64 24.38
C VAL A 103 -21.61 -6.15 22.97
N GLU A 104 -22.89 -6.34 22.67
CA GLU A 104 -23.40 -6.85 21.39
C GLU A 104 -23.18 -5.86 20.24
N GLU A 105 -23.19 -4.55 20.54
CA GLU A 105 -23.03 -3.48 19.55
C GLU A 105 -21.56 -3.07 19.35
N ALA A 106 -20.62 -3.62 20.12
CA ALA A 106 -19.23 -3.14 20.15
C ALA A 106 -18.49 -3.29 18.81
N GLU A 107 -18.75 -4.37 18.08
CA GLU A 107 -18.16 -4.58 16.75
C GLU A 107 -18.77 -3.65 15.70
N ALA A 108 -20.09 -3.56 15.65
CA ALA A 108 -20.80 -2.65 14.75
C ALA A 108 -20.38 -1.18 14.97
N SER A 109 -20.28 -0.76 16.23
CA SER A 109 -19.82 0.58 16.60
C SER A 109 -18.39 0.86 16.11
N ALA A 110 -17.50 -0.14 16.16
CA ALA A 110 -16.13 0.00 15.65
C ALA A 110 -16.08 0.10 14.13
N VAL A 111 -16.93 -0.67 13.42
CA VAL A 111 -17.06 -0.62 11.95
C VAL A 111 -17.63 0.72 11.49
N ASP A 112 -18.63 1.25 12.18
CA ASP A 112 -19.23 2.54 11.88
C ASP A 112 -18.25 3.69 12.12
N ALA A 113 -17.53 3.66 13.24
CA ALA A 113 -16.47 4.62 13.53
C ALA A 113 -15.37 4.59 12.48
N ARG A 114 -14.90 3.40 12.08
CA ARG A 114 -13.93 3.21 11.00
C ARG A 114 -14.42 3.87 9.71
N THR A 115 -15.65 3.56 9.30
CA THR A 115 -16.25 4.03 8.03
C THR A 115 -16.37 5.55 8.01
N ARG A 116 -16.80 6.16 9.12
CA ARG A 116 -16.91 7.62 9.22
C ARG A 116 -15.55 8.32 9.27
N LEU A 117 -14.62 7.81 10.08
CA LEU A 117 -13.31 8.45 10.28
C LEU A 117 -12.40 8.34 9.04
N VAL A 118 -12.51 7.26 8.27
CA VAL A 118 -11.71 7.05 7.04
C VAL A 118 -12.18 7.93 5.88
N ALA A 119 -13.46 8.32 5.85
CA ALA A 119 -14.09 9.00 4.71
C ALA A 119 -13.60 10.44 4.51
N ALA A 120 -13.24 11.16 5.57
CA ALA A 120 -12.80 12.55 5.47
C ALA A 120 -11.30 12.65 5.12
N PRO A 121 -10.86 13.49 4.17
CA PRO A 121 -9.45 13.73 3.94
C PRO A 121 -8.77 14.31 5.20
N PHE A 122 -7.46 14.10 5.36
CA PHE A 122 -6.68 14.74 6.43
C PHE A 122 -6.30 16.16 6.06
N ASN A 123 -6.36 17.08 7.02
CA ASN A 123 -5.66 18.36 6.92
C ASN A 123 -4.22 18.19 7.44
N HIS A 124 -3.26 17.96 6.55
CA HIS A 124 -1.88 17.63 6.94
C HIS A 124 -1.13 18.77 7.65
N VAL A 125 -1.64 20.00 7.59
CA VAL A 125 -1.06 21.17 8.26
C VAL A 125 -1.67 21.36 9.66
N GLY A 126 -3.00 21.29 9.75
CA GLY A 126 -3.75 21.61 10.97
C GLY A 126 -4.08 20.41 11.87
N GLU A 127 -4.07 19.20 11.32
CA GLU A 127 -4.51 17.97 11.99
C GLU A 127 -3.33 17.02 12.24
N TRP A 128 -3.40 16.22 13.32
CA TRP A 128 -2.49 15.09 13.50
C TRP A 128 -2.72 14.05 12.40
N PRO A 129 -1.68 13.33 11.94
CA PRO A 129 -1.82 12.31 10.90
C PRO A 129 -2.43 11.00 11.42
N LEU A 130 -3.24 11.07 12.48
CA LEU A 130 -3.88 9.98 13.18
C LEU A 130 -5.22 10.45 13.77
N ARG A 131 -6.29 9.67 13.54
CA ARG A 131 -7.56 9.76 14.25
C ARG A 131 -7.79 8.46 15.02
N VAL A 132 -8.35 8.57 16.22
CA VAL A 132 -8.59 7.43 17.10
C VAL A 132 -10.01 7.46 17.64
N ALA A 133 -10.68 6.31 17.59
CA ALA A 133 -11.88 6.05 18.38
C ALA A 133 -11.65 4.85 19.30
N VAL A 134 -12.27 4.88 20.48
CA VAL A 134 -12.24 3.81 21.48
C VAL A 134 -13.67 3.39 21.77
N VAL A 135 -13.97 2.12 21.57
CA VAL A 135 -15.30 1.55 21.84
C VAL A 135 -15.30 0.90 23.22
N VAL A 136 -16.21 1.35 24.08
CA VAL A 136 -16.31 0.98 25.49
C VAL A 136 -17.64 0.29 25.72
N ALA A 137 -17.61 -0.92 26.26
CA ALA A 137 -18.78 -1.65 26.72
C ALA A 137 -18.53 -2.13 28.16
N GLU A 138 -19.49 -1.90 29.05
CA GLU A 138 -19.39 -2.25 30.48
C GLU A 138 -18.14 -1.66 31.17
N ASN A 139 -17.77 -0.43 30.83
CA ASN A 139 -16.56 0.26 31.31
C ASN A 139 -15.22 -0.38 30.87
N ILE A 140 -15.26 -1.34 29.93
CA ILE A 140 -14.09 -1.99 29.35
C ILE A 140 -13.96 -1.58 27.89
N VAL A 141 -12.75 -1.19 27.49
CA VAL A 141 -12.43 -0.96 26.07
C VAL A 141 -12.44 -2.32 25.36
N ARG A 142 -13.23 -2.43 24.29
CA ARG A 142 -13.34 -3.62 23.45
C ARG A 142 -12.60 -3.46 22.13
N HIS A 143 -12.63 -2.26 21.55
CA HIS A 143 -11.98 -1.96 20.29
C HIS A 143 -11.30 -0.59 20.32
N VAL A 144 -10.17 -0.49 19.62
CA VAL A 144 -9.54 0.77 19.24
C VAL A 144 -9.53 0.86 17.72
N VAL A 145 -10.11 1.93 17.18
CA VAL A 145 -10.09 2.23 15.75
C VAL A 145 -9.00 3.25 15.49
N LEU A 146 -8.07 2.91 14.60
CA LEU A 146 -7.00 3.78 14.14
C LEU A 146 -7.25 4.15 12.69
N VAL A 147 -7.19 5.45 12.37
CA VAL A 147 -7.16 5.93 10.98
C VAL A 147 -5.93 6.81 10.82
N CYS A 148 -5.01 6.41 9.94
CA CYS A 148 -3.76 7.11 9.70
C CYS A 148 -3.76 7.81 8.34
N SER A 149 -3.06 8.94 8.28
CA SER A 149 -2.76 9.60 7.02
C SER A 149 -1.83 8.72 6.17
N PRO A 150 -2.02 8.67 4.83
CA PRO A 150 -1.11 7.98 3.93
C PRO A 150 0.28 8.64 3.88
N LEU A 151 0.46 9.87 4.38
CA LEU A 151 1.78 10.49 4.52
C LEU A 151 2.55 10.00 5.76
N ALA A 152 1.83 9.49 6.76
CA ALA A 152 2.45 8.96 7.97
C ALA A 152 2.82 7.50 7.81
N VAL A 153 1.96 6.68 7.20
CA VAL A 153 2.19 5.23 7.09
C VAL A 153 1.75 4.70 5.73
N ASP A 154 2.47 3.69 5.26
CA ASP A 154 1.98 2.78 4.21
C ASP A 154 1.28 1.56 4.85
N ASP A 155 0.79 0.63 4.03
CA ASP A 155 0.07 -0.56 4.51
C ASP A 155 0.88 -1.39 5.51
N HIS A 156 2.20 -1.48 5.33
CA HIS A 156 3.03 -2.20 6.29
C HIS A 156 3.27 -1.37 7.55
N GLY A 157 3.44 -0.05 7.40
CA GLY A 157 3.61 0.88 8.49
C GLY A 157 2.44 0.84 9.47
N ILE A 158 1.19 0.76 8.99
CA ILE A 158 0.03 0.67 9.88
C ILE A 158 -0.04 -0.66 10.64
N GLU A 159 0.42 -1.78 10.05
CA GLU A 159 0.51 -3.06 10.78
C GLU A 159 1.52 -3.00 11.93
N LEU A 160 2.63 -2.28 11.74
CA LEU A 160 3.58 -2.02 12.81
C LEU A 160 2.97 -1.15 13.92
N VAL A 161 2.15 -0.17 13.57
CA VAL A 161 1.39 0.65 14.54
C VAL A 161 0.41 -0.21 15.33
N VAL A 162 -0.33 -1.11 14.67
CA VAL A 162 -1.26 -2.04 15.33
C VAL A 162 -0.51 -2.99 16.26
N LYS A 163 0.61 -3.55 15.81
CA LYS A 163 1.48 -4.41 16.61
C LYS A 163 1.96 -3.69 17.87
N ASP A 164 2.49 -2.47 17.74
CA ASP A 164 3.02 -1.70 18.86
C ASP A 164 1.91 -1.26 19.83
N LEU A 165 0.72 -0.89 19.33
CA LEU A 165 -0.45 -0.64 20.18
C LEU A 165 -0.83 -1.90 20.99
N GLY A 166 -0.90 -3.06 20.33
CA GLY A 166 -1.22 -4.31 21.00
C GLY A 166 -0.19 -4.72 22.06
N LEU A 167 1.08 -4.37 21.88
CA LEU A 167 2.11 -4.58 22.91
C LEU A 167 1.93 -3.59 24.07
N LEU A 168 1.70 -2.31 23.77
CA LEU A 168 1.46 -1.25 24.76
C LEU A 168 0.26 -1.54 25.66
N LEU A 169 -0.86 -2.01 25.08
CA LEU A 169 -2.05 -2.42 25.83
C LEU A 169 -1.80 -3.60 26.78
N ARG A 170 -0.72 -4.36 26.57
CA ARG A 170 -0.26 -5.46 27.44
C ARG A 170 0.88 -5.04 28.38
N GLY A 171 1.22 -3.75 28.42
CA GLY A 171 2.30 -3.22 29.27
C GLY A 171 3.71 -3.57 28.78
N ALA A 172 3.86 -3.94 27.50
CA ALA A 172 5.15 -4.26 26.90
C ALA A 172 5.49 -3.24 25.80
N LEU A 173 6.72 -2.72 25.80
CA LEU A 173 7.22 -1.94 24.67
C LEU A 173 8.71 -2.21 24.48
N PRO A 174 9.11 -2.88 23.38
CA PRO A 174 10.53 -3.08 23.11
C PRO A 174 11.22 -1.75 22.79
N VAL A 175 12.52 -1.68 23.07
CA VAL A 175 13.36 -0.56 22.64
C VAL A 175 13.27 -0.42 21.14
N ARG A 176 12.99 0.80 20.67
CA ARG A 176 12.96 1.11 19.24
C ARG A 176 14.39 1.16 18.71
N SER A 177 14.66 0.42 17.64
CA SER A 177 15.93 0.48 16.90
C SER A 177 15.79 1.02 15.48
N ALA A 178 14.58 1.02 14.91
CA ALA A 178 14.31 1.48 13.55
C ALA A 178 14.46 2.99 13.41
N ALA A 179 14.93 3.45 12.25
CA ALA A 179 15.04 4.88 11.91
C ALA A 179 13.66 5.57 11.90
N GLN A 180 13.65 6.87 12.18
CA GLN A 180 12.44 7.70 12.06
C GLN A 180 12.39 8.42 10.71
N PRO A 181 11.21 8.84 10.23
CA PRO A 181 11.05 9.54 8.95
C PRO A 181 11.98 10.76 8.77
N ALA A 182 12.24 11.54 9.83
CA ALA A 182 13.11 12.70 9.75
C ALA A 182 14.58 12.31 9.49
N ASP A 183 15.06 11.23 10.12
CA ASP A 183 16.42 10.71 9.90
C ASP A 183 16.55 10.10 8.49
N ASP A 184 15.50 9.42 8.02
CA ASP A 184 15.46 8.85 6.67
C ASP A 184 15.49 9.93 5.59
N ALA A 185 14.74 11.01 5.76
CA ALA A 185 14.75 12.15 4.83
C ALA A 185 16.16 12.74 4.70
N GLU A 186 16.90 12.80 5.81
CA GLU A 186 18.27 13.30 5.83
C GLU A 186 19.22 12.37 5.06
N GLN A 187 19.16 11.06 5.31
CA GLN A 187 19.95 10.06 4.59
C GLN A 187 19.70 10.07 3.08
N GLN A 188 18.45 10.33 2.67
CA GLN A 188 18.06 10.34 1.26
C GLN A 188 18.69 11.49 0.46
N ARG A 189 19.14 12.57 1.11
CA ARG A 189 19.81 13.70 0.42
C ARG A 189 21.10 13.28 -0.27
N THR A 190 21.80 12.30 0.28
CA THR A 190 23.07 11.79 -0.28
C THR A 190 22.90 10.54 -1.13
N ALA A 191 21.67 10.05 -1.33
CA ALA A 191 21.38 8.79 -2.03
C ALA A 191 21.14 8.97 -3.55
N GLY A 192 21.89 9.89 -4.18
CA GLY A 192 21.72 10.24 -5.59
C GLY A 192 22.00 9.08 -6.54
N ASP A 193 22.92 8.19 -6.18
CA ASP A 193 23.33 7.02 -6.95
C ASP A 193 22.20 5.98 -7.10
N LEU A 194 21.41 5.76 -6.05
CA LEU A 194 20.22 4.90 -6.08
C LEU A 194 19.20 5.42 -7.10
N THR A 195 18.97 6.73 -7.07
CA THR A 195 18.06 7.40 -8.01
C THR A 195 18.56 7.26 -9.45
N ASP A 196 19.85 7.48 -9.71
CA ASP A 196 20.42 7.37 -11.06
C ASP A 196 20.31 5.94 -11.62
N ARG A 197 20.51 4.93 -10.76
CA ARG A 197 20.33 3.52 -11.13
C ARG A 197 18.88 3.19 -11.45
N ALA A 198 17.94 3.69 -10.64
CA ALA A 198 16.52 3.53 -10.89
C ALA A 198 16.11 4.20 -12.20
N ILE A 199 16.50 5.45 -12.43
CA ILE A 199 16.22 6.17 -13.68
C ILE A 199 16.72 5.38 -14.89
N ARG A 200 17.98 4.91 -14.87
CA ARG A 200 18.53 4.10 -15.98
C ARG A 200 17.70 2.83 -16.22
N PHE A 201 17.33 2.12 -15.16
CA PHE A 201 16.49 0.93 -15.25
C PHE A 201 15.13 1.26 -15.88
N TRP A 202 14.41 2.23 -15.32
CA TRP A 202 13.09 2.62 -15.79
C TRP A 202 13.11 3.10 -17.24
N THR A 203 14.00 4.02 -17.61
CA THR A 203 14.12 4.50 -18.98
C THR A 203 14.48 3.37 -19.95
N SER A 204 15.32 2.41 -19.56
CA SER A 204 15.69 1.27 -20.41
C SER A 204 14.53 0.32 -20.67
N GLU A 205 13.74 -0.02 -19.65
CA GLU A 205 12.62 -0.95 -19.78
C GLU A 205 11.44 -0.28 -20.50
N LEU A 206 11.16 1.00 -20.23
CA LEU A 206 10.07 1.72 -20.86
C LEU A 206 10.28 1.96 -22.37
N ARG A 207 11.51 1.98 -22.88
CA ARG A 207 11.78 2.03 -24.33
C ARG A 207 11.27 0.79 -25.08
N ARG A 208 10.99 -0.30 -24.38
CA ARG A 208 10.51 -1.57 -24.96
C ARG A 208 8.99 -1.63 -25.04
N VAL A 209 8.29 -0.65 -24.47
CA VAL A 209 6.85 -0.67 -24.24
C VAL A 209 6.22 0.36 -25.17
N ALA A 210 5.21 -0.04 -25.92
CA ALA A 210 4.42 0.90 -26.69
C ALA A 210 3.54 1.74 -25.75
N PRO A 211 3.42 3.06 -25.96
CA PRO A 211 2.45 3.86 -25.21
C PRO A 211 1.03 3.36 -25.49
N VAL A 212 0.30 2.98 -24.44
CA VAL A 212 -1.11 2.58 -24.55
C VAL A 212 -1.99 3.77 -24.15
N THR A 213 -2.91 4.14 -25.05
CA THR A 213 -3.94 5.13 -24.73
C THR A 213 -5.11 4.41 -24.07
N ALA A 214 -5.38 4.71 -22.81
CA ALA A 214 -6.61 4.26 -22.14
C ALA A 214 -7.82 4.98 -22.73
N PRO A 215 -8.93 4.30 -23.08
CA PRO A 215 -10.16 4.98 -23.43
C PRO A 215 -10.66 5.78 -22.22
N ALA A 216 -11.20 6.98 -22.50
CA ALA A 216 -11.84 7.81 -21.49
C ALA A 216 -13.11 7.11 -20.98
N GLY A 217 -13.27 7.01 -19.67
CA GLY A 217 -14.43 6.42 -19.02
C GLY A 217 -14.51 6.83 -17.55
N GLU A 218 -15.62 6.54 -16.89
CA GLU A 218 -15.72 6.72 -15.45
C GLU A 218 -14.99 5.57 -14.73
N PRO A 219 -14.11 5.84 -13.75
CA PRO A 219 -13.48 4.80 -12.95
C PRO A 219 -14.57 3.95 -12.27
N THR A 220 -14.63 2.67 -12.60
CA THR A 220 -15.58 1.72 -12.00
C THR A 220 -14.81 0.74 -11.14
N ALA A 221 -15.20 0.61 -9.87
CA ALA A 221 -14.65 -0.37 -8.94
C ALA A 221 -15.44 -1.68 -9.00
N VAL A 222 -14.81 -2.79 -9.39
CA VAL A 222 -15.43 -4.13 -9.33
C VAL A 222 -14.64 -5.02 -8.39
N THR A 223 -15.34 -5.86 -7.64
CA THR A 223 -14.79 -6.82 -6.69
C THR A 223 -15.12 -8.24 -7.14
N LEU A 224 -14.13 -9.04 -7.56
CA LEU A 224 -14.32 -10.48 -7.79
C LEU A 224 -13.87 -11.26 -6.56
N ARG A 225 -14.74 -12.03 -5.91
CA ARG A 225 -14.38 -12.99 -4.87
C ARG A 225 -14.51 -14.42 -5.39
N SER A 226 -13.41 -15.17 -5.42
CA SER A 226 -13.43 -16.54 -5.94
C SER A 226 -12.49 -17.46 -5.17
N VAL A 227 -13.07 -18.50 -4.57
CA VAL A 227 -12.30 -19.54 -3.88
C VAL A 227 -11.52 -20.41 -4.86
N ALA A 228 -12.16 -20.74 -5.98
CA ALA A 228 -11.56 -21.61 -6.98
C ALA A 228 -10.35 -20.95 -7.66
N LEU A 229 -10.40 -19.63 -7.91
CA LEU A 229 -9.23 -18.89 -8.40
C LEU A 229 -8.07 -18.88 -7.40
N GLY A 230 -8.38 -18.71 -6.11
CA GLY A 230 -7.37 -18.76 -5.05
C GLY A 230 -6.63 -20.10 -5.05
N ASN A 231 -7.37 -21.20 -5.15
CA ASN A 231 -6.81 -22.55 -5.23
C ASN A 231 -6.02 -22.80 -6.53
N ALA A 232 -6.52 -22.35 -7.68
CA ALA A 232 -5.82 -22.47 -8.96
C ALA A 232 -4.47 -21.73 -8.93
N ALA A 233 -4.47 -20.48 -8.47
CA ALA A 233 -3.24 -19.70 -8.33
C ALA A 233 -2.28 -20.30 -7.29
N HIS A 234 -2.81 -20.89 -6.21
CA HIS A 234 -1.99 -21.63 -5.23
C HIS A 234 -1.26 -22.79 -5.90
N ALA A 235 -1.98 -23.65 -6.63
CA ALA A 235 -1.39 -24.81 -7.30
C ALA A 235 -0.31 -24.41 -8.33
N ILE A 236 -0.54 -23.34 -9.10
CA ILE A 236 0.45 -22.80 -10.04
C ILE A 236 1.66 -22.24 -9.28
N ALA A 237 1.43 -21.50 -8.19
CA ALA A 237 2.49 -20.91 -7.38
C ALA A 237 3.40 -21.99 -6.78
N GLU A 238 2.82 -23.07 -6.22
CA GLU A 238 3.58 -24.22 -5.71
C GLU A 238 4.40 -24.90 -6.80
N ARG A 239 3.79 -25.20 -7.95
CA ARG A 239 4.46 -25.85 -9.10
C ARG A 239 5.70 -25.07 -9.56
N HIS A 240 5.65 -23.75 -9.49
CA HIS A 240 6.70 -22.86 -9.98
C HIS A 240 7.60 -22.28 -8.88
N GLY A 241 7.35 -22.60 -7.60
CA GLY A 241 8.14 -22.09 -6.48
C GLY A 241 8.06 -20.58 -6.28
N VAL A 242 6.91 -19.96 -6.59
CA VAL A 242 6.69 -18.51 -6.49
C VAL A 242 5.56 -18.17 -5.53
N ARG A 243 5.29 -16.87 -5.30
CA ARG A 243 4.13 -16.42 -4.53
C ARG A 243 2.90 -16.35 -5.41
N GLN A 244 1.71 -16.53 -4.82
CA GLN A 244 0.44 -16.38 -5.55
C GLN A 244 0.30 -15.01 -6.22
N SER A 245 0.79 -13.93 -5.60
CA SER A 245 0.76 -12.58 -6.20
C SER A 245 1.52 -12.50 -7.52
N THR A 246 2.60 -13.26 -7.67
CA THR A 246 3.33 -13.37 -8.95
C THR A 246 2.47 -14.01 -10.04
N VAL A 247 1.67 -15.02 -9.70
CA VAL A 247 0.78 -15.71 -10.64
C VAL A 247 -0.32 -14.75 -11.12
N PHE A 248 -0.93 -14.00 -10.22
CA PHE A 248 -1.95 -13.01 -10.58
C PHE A 248 -1.39 -11.84 -11.37
N LEU A 249 -0.17 -11.38 -11.05
CA LEU A 249 0.50 -10.34 -11.82
C LEU A 249 0.77 -10.80 -13.26
N ALA A 250 1.23 -12.05 -13.44
CA ALA A 250 1.41 -12.66 -14.75
C ALA A 250 0.07 -12.78 -15.51
N ALA A 251 -0.99 -13.22 -14.84
CA ALA A 251 -2.32 -13.32 -15.42
C ALA A 251 -2.88 -11.94 -15.84
N ALA A 252 -2.75 -10.93 -14.99
CA ALA A 252 -3.17 -9.56 -15.29
C ALA A 252 -2.43 -9.00 -16.51
N ALA A 253 -1.11 -9.20 -16.59
CA ALA A 253 -0.33 -8.77 -17.74
C ALA A 253 -0.76 -9.48 -19.05
N ALA A 254 -1.05 -10.78 -19.00
CA ALA A 254 -1.56 -11.53 -20.14
C ALA A 254 -2.93 -11.01 -20.62
N VAL A 255 -3.85 -10.71 -19.68
CA VAL A 255 -5.15 -10.12 -19.99
C VAL A 255 -4.96 -8.73 -20.61
N PHE A 256 -4.11 -7.88 -20.03
CA PHE A 256 -3.84 -6.54 -20.58
C PHE A 256 -3.29 -6.61 -22.00
N GLY A 257 -2.29 -7.45 -22.27
CA GLY A 257 -1.76 -7.56 -23.63
C GLY A 257 -2.78 -8.12 -24.63
N THR A 258 -3.69 -9.00 -24.18
CA THR A 258 -4.79 -9.48 -25.03
C THR A 258 -5.75 -8.35 -25.39
N VAL A 259 -6.11 -7.52 -24.41
CA VAL A 259 -7.05 -6.40 -24.59
C VAL A 259 -6.45 -5.30 -25.43
N THR A 260 -5.19 -4.94 -25.17
CA THR A 260 -4.52 -3.82 -25.84
C THR A 260 -3.87 -4.25 -27.17
N GLY A 261 -3.82 -5.56 -27.46
CA GLY A 261 -3.07 -6.12 -28.59
C GLY A 261 -1.55 -6.02 -28.42
N GLU A 262 -1.07 -5.67 -27.23
CA GLU A 262 0.35 -5.42 -26.99
C GLU A 262 1.10 -6.70 -26.60
N ARG A 263 2.25 -6.90 -27.25
CA ARG A 263 3.15 -8.01 -26.93
C ARG A 263 3.95 -7.77 -25.66
N THR A 264 4.26 -6.51 -25.36
CA THR A 264 5.08 -6.14 -24.20
C THR A 264 4.27 -5.22 -23.29
N VAL A 265 4.03 -5.69 -22.07
CA VAL A 265 3.19 -4.99 -21.10
C VAL A 265 4.06 -4.47 -19.96
N ALA A 266 3.91 -3.19 -19.65
CA ALA A 266 4.46 -2.58 -18.45
C ALA A 266 3.41 -2.55 -17.35
N VAL A 267 3.84 -2.92 -16.16
CA VAL A 267 3.02 -2.93 -14.96
C VAL A 267 3.78 -2.22 -13.83
N ARG A 268 3.15 -1.22 -13.24
CA ARG A 268 3.62 -0.62 -11.98
C ARG A 268 3.15 -1.46 -10.81
N THR A 269 4.08 -1.87 -9.95
CA THR A 269 3.89 -2.65 -8.71
C THR A 269 4.21 -1.78 -7.49
N VAL A 270 3.93 -2.23 -6.27
CA VAL A 270 4.34 -1.50 -5.05
C VAL A 270 5.49 -2.23 -4.36
N VAL A 271 6.61 -1.53 -4.19
CA VAL A 271 7.79 -2.04 -3.51
C VAL A 271 7.81 -1.51 -2.09
N THR A 272 7.68 -2.41 -1.10
CA THR A 272 7.57 -2.02 0.33
C THR A 272 8.85 -1.41 0.90
N ASN A 273 9.99 -1.63 0.25
CA ASN A 273 11.34 -1.24 0.70
C ASN A 273 11.74 -1.75 2.11
N ARG A 274 11.04 -2.76 2.65
CA ARG A 274 11.27 -3.34 3.98
C ARG A 274 12.03 -4.67 3.99
N PHE A 275 12.61 -5.03 2.85
CA PHE A 275 13.51 -6.18 2.76
C PHE A 275 14.93 -5.85 3.26
N TYR A 276 15.24 -4.56 3.52
CA TYR A 276 16.47 -4.15 4.17
C TYR A 276 16.33 -4.18 5.71
N PRO A 277 17.30 -4.71 6.46
CA PRO A 277 17.21 -4.85 7.91
C PRO A 277 16.94 -3.54 8.67
N ASP A 278 17.53 -2.43 8.23
CA ASP A 278 17.37 -1.08 8.80
C ASP A 278 15.98 -0.47 8.56
N ARG A 279 15.19 -1.08 7.67
CA ARG A 279 13.87 -0.58 7.25
C ARG A 279 12.71 -1.43 7.75
N ARG A 280 12.96 -2.66 8.17
CA ARG A 280 11.91 -3.66 8.48
C ARG A 280 10.85 -3.13 9.43
N ASP A 281 11.27 -2.46 10.50
CA ASP A 281 10.40 -1.98 11.57
C ASP A 281 10.18 -0.45 11.53
N VAL A 282 10.40 0.19 10.37
CA VAL A 282 10.17 1.63 10.20
C VAL A 282 8.66 1.90 10.04
N VAL A 283 8.11 2.70 10.97
CA VAL A 283 6.75 3.25 10.87
C VAL A 283 6.82 4.55 10.08
N ALA A 284 6.62 4.42 8.76
CA ALA A 284 6.61 5.53 7.81
C ALA A 284 5.97 5.09 6.48
N ALA A 285 5.51 6.04 5.68
CA ALA A 285 5.30 5.81 4.25
C ALA A 285 6.66 5.73 3.54
N ILE A 286 7.12 4.52 3.21
CA ILE A 286 8.40 4.29 2.49
C ILE A 286 8.25 3.39 1.27
N ALA A 287 7.05 2.81 1.07
CA ALA A 287 6.73 2.12 -0.16
C ALA A 287 6.78 3.09 -1.36
N GLN A 288 7.29 2.61 -2.49
CA GLN A 288 7.31 3.34 -3.76
C GLN A 288 6.93 2.41 -4.90
N ASP A 289 6.64 2.97 -6.07
CA ASP A 289 6.34 2.16 -7.25
C ASP A 289 7.57 1.37 -7.73
N GLY A 290 7.33 0.15 -8.19
CA GLY A 290 8.28 -0.66 -8.95
C GLY A 290 7.82 -0.82 -10.39
N LEU A 291 8.74 -1.09 -11.31
CA LEU A 291 8.43 -1.33 -12.72
C LEU A 291 8.69 -2.79 -13.08
N VAL A 292 7.65 -3.46 -13.58
CA VAL A 292 7.69 -4.81 -14.13
C VAL A 292 7.33 -4.72 -15.60
N VAL A 293 8.24 -5.12 -16.49
CA VAL A 293 7.99 -5.19 -17.94
C VAL A 293 8.07 -6.64 -18.38
N LEU A 294 7.01 -7.12 -19.01
CA LEU A 294 6.82 -8.52 -19.39
C LEU A 294 6.65 -8.63 -20.90
N ASP A 295 7.35 -9.60 -21.47
CA ASP A 295 7.19 -9.99 -22.87
C ASP A 295 6.25 -11.20 -22.91
N LEU A 296 5.07 -11.01 -23.48
CA LEU A 296 4.01 -12.02 -23.51
C LEU A 296 4.24 -13.09 -24.59
N ALA A 297 5.25 -12.92 -25.45
CA ALA A 297 5.65 -13.92 -26.43
C ALA A 297 6.44 -15.06 -25.77
N VAL A 298 5.77 -15.82 -24.90
CA VAL A 298 6.33 -16.99 -24.21
C VAL A 298 5.56 -18.27 -24.57
N PRO A 299 6.21 -19.45 -24.54
CA PRO A 299 5.59 -20.71 -24.97
C PRO A 299 4.41 -21.15 -24.10
N ALA A 300 4.47 -20.91 -22.79
CA ALA A 300 3.42 -21.28 -21.85
C ALA A 300 3.24 -20.24 -20.73
N PHE A 301 2.07 -20.26 -20.07
CA PHE A 301 1.79 -19.37 -18.95
C PHE A 301 2.77 -19.56 -17.78
N GLY A 302 3.24 -20.79 -17.53
CA GLY A 302 4.27 -21.05 -16.52
C GLY A 302 5.59 -20.31 -16.79
N ASP A 303 5.95 -20.11 -18.05
CA ASP A 303 7.12 -19.31 -18.44
C ASP A 303 6.89 -17.82 -18.16
N LEU A 304 5.66 -17.33 -18.38
CA LEU A 304 5.28 -15.97 -18.01
C LEU A 304 5.36 -15.76 -16.50
N VAL A 305 4.91 -16.73 -15.70
CA VAL A 305 5.01 -16.70 -14.23
C VAL A 305 6.46 -16.61 -13.78
N GLN A 306 7.36 -17.41 -14.37
CA GLN A 306 8.79 -17.36 -14.08
C GLN A 306 9.44 -16.03 -14.50
N GLN A 307 9.10 -15.53 -15.69
CA GLN A 307 9.54 -14.21 -16.15
C GLN A 307 9.08 -13.11 -15.19
N THR A 308 7.82 -13.19 -14.75
CA THR A 308 7.21 -12.25 -13.80
C THR A 308 7.94 -12.25 -12.47
N TRP A 309 8.24 -13.41 -11.90
CA TRP A 309 9.02 -13.50 -10.67
C TRP A 309 10.38 -12.81 -10.78
N ARG A 310 11.13 -13.08 -11.87
CA ARG A 310 12.44 -12.46 -12.12
C ARG A 310 12.32 -10.94 -12.26
N ALA A 311 11.29 -10.47 -12.97
CA ALA A 311 11.03 -9.05 -13.16
C ALA A 311 10.66 -8.35 -11.84
N VAL A 312 9.84 -8.97 -10.98
CA VAL A 312 9.51 -8.46 -9.63
C VAL A 312 10.75 -8.36 -8.74
N VAL A 313 11.57 -9.42 -8.68
CA VAL A 313 12.82 -9.41 -7.91
C VAL A 313 13.77 -8.33 -8.40
N ARG A 314 13.84 -8.12 -9.72
CA ARG A 314 14.65 -7.04 -10.32
C ARG A 314 14.08 -5.67 -9.98
N SER A 315 12.77 -5.49 -10.07
CA SER A 315 12.04 -4.26 -9.71
C SER A 315 12.36 -3.80 -8.29
N HIS A 316 12.37 -4.72 -7.32
CA HIS A 316 12.70 -4.41 -5.92
C HIS A 316 14.06 -3.71 -5.75
N ARG A 317 15.07 -4.06 -6.57
CA ARG A 317 16.41 -3.44 -6.51
C ARG A 317 16.41 -1.96 -6.89
N PHE A 318 15.37 -1.52 -7.61
CA PHE A 318 15.23 -0.16 -8.14
C PHE A 318 13.99 0.56 -7.57
N GLY A 319 13.39 0.04 -6.48
CA GLY A 319 12.22 0.62 -5.82
C GLY A 319 12.54 1.75 -4.82
N ARG A 320 13.81 2.19 -4.74
CA ARG A 320 14.23 3.33 -3.90
C ARG A 320 14.82 4.41 -4.80
N TYR A 321 14.14 5.55 -4.88
CA TYR A 321 14.54 6.66 -5.75
C TYR A 321 13.88 7.96 -5.33
N ASP A 322 14.48 9.08 -5.72
CA ASP A 322 13.82 10.38 -5.65
C ASP A 322 12.65 10.43 -6.66
N PRO A 323 11.39 10.55 -6.19
CA PRO A 323 10.21 10.45 -7.05
C PRO A 323 10.09 11.60 -8.06
N ASP A 324 10.63 12.78 -7.75
CA ASP A 324 10.58 13.95 -8.63
C ASP A 324 11.60 13.79 -9.76
N ARG A 325 12.83 13.37 -9.42
CA ARG A 325 13.86 13.07 -10.42
C ARG A 325 13.44 11.93 -11.35
N LEU A 326 12.81 10.88 -10.82
CA LEU A 326 12.29 9.79 -11.66
C LEU A 326 11.21 10.30 -12.61
N ALA A 327 10.20 11.01 -12.09
CA ALA A 327 9.10 11.53 -12.90
C ALA A 327 9.58 12.44 -14.03
N LYS A 328 10.54 13.33 -13.75
CA LYS A 328 11.18 14.19 -14.76
C LYS A 328 11.87 13.39 -15.87
N ALA A 329 12.51 12.27 -15.51
CA ALA A 329 13.28 11.46 -16.46
C ALA A 329 12.43 10.52 -17.32
N VAL A 330 11.33 9.97 -16.79
CA VAL A 330 10.49 9.00 -17.52
C VAL A 330 9.29 9.64 -18.24
N GLY A 331 8.96 10.89 -17.92
CA GLY A 331 7.78 11.58 -18.45
C GLY A 331 6.45 11.05 -17.88
N GLY A 332 5.38 11.80 -18.06
CA GLY A 332 4.04 11.52 -17.51
C GLY A 332 3.22 10.46 -18.25
N GLY A 333 3.86 9.51 -18.95
CA GLY A 333 3.15 8.46 -19.69
C GLY A 333 2.20 7.67 -18.80
N VAL A 334 0.98 7.42 -19.29
CA VAL A 334 0.00 6.56 -18.62
C VAL A 334 0.43 5.11 -18.85
N PHE A 335 0.69 4.40 -17.75
CA PHE A 335 1.02 2.97 -17.78
C PHE A 335 -0.06 2.21 -17.01
N ALA A 336 -0.33 0.96 -17.39
CA ALA A 336 -1.15 0.08 -16.59
C ALA A 336 -0.52 -0.09 -15.19
N ARG A 337 -1.29 0.12 -14.13
CA ARG A 337 -0.87 -0.07 -12.74
C ARG A 337 -1.52 -1.33 -12.20
N VAL A 338 -0.72 -2.27 -11.69
CA VAL A 338 -1.23 -3.40 -10.91
C VAL A 338 -0.57 -3.33 -9.55
N ASP A 339 -1.37 -2.91 -8.59
CA ASP A 339 -1.02 -2.96 -7.20
C ASP A 339 -1.14 -4.40 -6.70
N ASP A 340 0.01 -5.08 -6.64
CA ASP A 340 0.14 -6.47 -6.21
C ASP A 340 0.36 -6.62 -4.70
N ARG A 341 0.11 -5.55 -3.92
CA ARG A 341 0.16 -5.60 -2.46
C ARG A 341 -0.77 -6.72 -1.96
N PRO A 342 -0.27 -7.67 -1.16
CA PRO A 342 -1.15 -8.55 -0.42
C PRO A 342 -1.86 -7.67 0.61
N LEU A 343 -3.08 -7.26 0.30
CA LEU A 343 -4.00 -6.72 1.28
C LEU A 343 -4.22 -7.84 2.30
N GLY A 344 -3.61 -7.71 3.48
CA GLY A 344 -3.86 -8.65 4.58
C GLY A 344 -5.36 -8.66 4.85
N HIS A 345 -5.99 -9.83 5.03
CA HIS A 345 -7.38 -10.01 5.49
C HIS A 345 -8.29 -8.75 5.43
N HIS A 346 -8.65 -8.28 4.24
CA HIS A 346 -9.49 -7.09 4.11
C HIS A 346 -10.79 -7.43 3.37
N GLU A 347 -11.91 -7.14 4.05
CA GLU A 347 -13.20 -6.78 3.44
C GLU A 347 -13.01 -5.60 2.47
N PRO A 348 -13.93 -5.40 1.51
CA PRO A 348 -13.64 -4.55 0.36
C PRO A 348 -13.36 -3.12 0.82
N PRO A 349 -12.39 -2.42 0.20
CA PRO A 349 -12.06 -1.05 0.53
C PRO A 349 -13.26 -0.12 0.27
N PRO A 350 -13.39 0.98 1.03
CA PRO A 350 -14.47 1.94 0.85
C PRO A 350 -14.47 2.53 -0.57
N ALA A 351 -15.66 2.86 -1.08
CA ALA A 351 -15.91 3.48 -2.38
C ALA A 351 -15.46 4.96 -2.40
N GLY A 352 -14.15 5.20 -2.30
CA GLY A 352 -13.56 6.53 -2.46
C GLY A 352 -12.99 6.72 -3.87
N PRO A 353 -12.86 7.97 -4.36
CA PRO A 353 -12.26 8.26 -5.66
C PRO A 353 -10.80 7.78 -5.68
N ARG A 354 -10.49 6.78 -6.51
CA ARG A 354 -9.12 6.27 -6.69
C ARG A 354 -8.40 7.00 -7.82
N PRO A 355 -7.06 7.06 -7.79
CA PRO A 355 -6.30 7.42 -8.97
C PRO A 355 -6.65 6.48 -10.13
N VAL A 356 -6.95 7.08 -11.29
CA VAL A 356 -7.39 6.38 -12.51
C VAL A 356 -6.33 5.37 -12.97
N GLY A 357 -6.73 4.13 -13.25
CA GLY A 357 -5.89 3.17 -13.99
C GLY A 357 -5.18 2.07 -13.18
N GLY A 358 -5.73 1.63 -12.04
CA GLY A 358 -5.15 0.57 -11.21
C GLY A 358 -6.03 -0.66 -10.97
N CYS A 359 -5.42 -1.85 -10.86
CA CYS A 359 -6.00 -3.07 -10.27
C CYS A 359 -5.32 -3.38 -8.93
N HIS A 360 -6.07 -3.68 -7.87
CA HIS A 360 -5.59 -4.15 -6.56
C HIS A 360 -5.99 -5.60 -6.36
N LEU A 361 -5.10 -6.41 -5.80
CA LEU A 361 -5.33 -7.84 -5.60
C LEU A 361 -5.15 -8.24 -4.13
N THR A 362 -6.23 -8.65 -3.48
CA THR A 362 -6.23 -9.31 -2.17
C THR A 362 -6.10 -10.81 -2.35
N ILE A 363 -5.22 -11.45 -1.57
CA ILE A 363 -5.09 -12.92 -1.55
C ILE A 363 -5.25 -13.40 -0.10
N GLY A 364 -6.33 -14.10 0.17
CA GLY A 364 -6.59 -14.83 1.41
C GLY A 364 -6.25 -16.31 1.30
N ARG A 365 -6.52 -17.08 2.36
CA ARG A 365 -6.41 -18.55 2.34
C ARG A 365 -7.47 -19.14 1.42
N GLY A 366 -7.12 -19.28 0.15
CA GLY A 366 -7.99 -19.86 -0.87
C GLY A 366 -8.96 -18.87 -1.49
N GLU A 367 -9.01 -17.60 -1.10
CA GLU A 367 -9.89 -16.58 -1.70
C GLU A 367 -9.06 -15.47 -2.35
N VAL A 368 -9.53 -14.94 -3.48
CA VAL A 368 -8.90 -13.80 -4.16
C VAL A 368 -9.93 -12.71 -4.32
N THR A 369 -9.55 -11.47 -4.00
CA THR A 369 -10.33 -10.28 -4.31
C THR A 369 -9.60 -9.38 -5.29
N LEU A 370 -10.12 -9.17 -6.50
CA LEU A 370 -9.59 -8.17 -7.44
C LEU A 370 -10.45 -6.92 -7.38
N HIS A 371 -9.83 -5.77 -7.10
CA HIS A 371 -10.43 -4.44 -7.22
C HIS A 371 -9.82 -3.68 -8.40
N SER A 372 -10.50 -3.56 -9.52
CA SER A 372 -10.05 -2.70 -10.62
C SER A 372 -10.81 -1.39 -10.59
N ASP A 373 -10.10 -0.26 -10.71
CA ASP A 373 -10.64 1.09 -10.96
C ASP A 373 -10.15 1.62 -12.32
N THR A 374 -9.89 0.70 -13.25
CA THR A 374 -9.42 1.05 -14.59
C THR A 374 -10.60 1.33 -15.52
N THR A 375 -10.46 2.38 -16.34
CA THR A 375 -11.29 2.59 -17.53
C THR A 375 -10.82 1.74 -18.72
N LEU A 376 -9.74 0.96 -18.54
CA LEU A 376 -8.98 0.34 -19.62
C LEU A 376 -9.64 -0.90 -20.24
N VAL A 377 -10.55 -1.59 -19.55
CA VAL A 377 -11.12 -2.86 -20.03
C VAL A 377 -12.54 -3.10 -19.48
N PRO A 378 -13.49 -3.71 -20.23
CA PRO A 378 -14.69 -4.32 -19.66
C PRO A 378 -14.30 -5.30 -18.54
N VAL A 379 -14.63 -4.93 -17.31
CA VAL A 379 -14.13 -5.60 -16.11
C VAL A 379 -14.62 -7.06 -16.05
N GLU A 380 -15.87 -7.32 -16.45
CA GLU A 380 -16.42 -8.67 -16.46
C GLU A 380 -15.71 -9.60 -17.46
N GLU A 381 -15.36 -9.11 -18.65
CA GLU A 381 -14.62 -9.89 -19.65
C GLU A 381 -13.18 -10.16 -19.20
N SER A 382 -12.53 -9.18 -18.54
CA SER A 382 -11.19 -9.35 -17.95
C SER A 382 -11.17 -10.41 -16.86
N LEU A 383 -12.20 -10.41 -16.01
CA LEU A 383 -12.34 -11.39 -14.92
C LEU A 383 -12.59 -12.79 -15.48
N ARG A 384 -13.46 -12.94 -16.47
CA ARG A 384 -13.68 -14.23 -17.16
C ARG A 384 -12.43 -14.72 -17.88
N ALA A 385 -11.67 -13.82 -18.52
CA ALA A 385 -10.40 -14.17 -19.15
C ALA A 385 -9.36 -14.64 -18.13
N LEU A 386 -9.28 -13.97 -16.98
CA LEU A 386 -8.40 -14.34 -15.87
C LEU A 386 -8.80 -15.70 -15.28
N GLU A 387 -10.10 -15.96 -15.08
CA GLU A 387 -10.62 -17.25 -14.68
C GLU A 387 -10.21 -18.36 -15.66
N ASN A 388 -10.56 -18.20 -16.93
CA ASN A 388 -10.26 -19.20 -17.96
C ASN A 388 -8.75 -19.49 -18.04
N LEU A 389 -7.91 -18.47 -17.98
CA LEU A 389 -6.45 -18.61 -18.03
C LEU A 389 -5.92 -19.42 -16.83
N LEU A 390 -6.31 -19.06 -15.60
CA LEU A 390 -5.82 -19.72 -14.40
C LEU A 390 -6.32 -21.15 -14.27
N PHE A 391 -7.59 -21.41 -14.60
CA PHE A 391 -8.12 -22.78 -14.60
C PHE A 391 -7.42 -23.66 -15.64
N THR A 392 -7.20 -23.15 -16.85
CA THR A 392 -6.48 -23.87 -17.92
C THR A 392 -5.06 -24.21 -17.48
N ALA A 393 -4.34 -23.23 -16.91
CA ALA A 393 -2.96 -23.42 -16.46
C ALA A 393 -2.85 -24.38 -15.25
N ALA A 394 -3.81 -24.33 -14.32
CA ALA A 394 -3.79 -25.17 -13.12
C ALA A 394 -4.22 -26.62 -13.41
N TYR A 395 -5.29 -26.80 -14.19
CA TYR A 395 -6.01 -28.09 -14.26
C TYR A 395 -6.10 -28.70 -15.66
N GLN A 396 -5.79 -27.97 -16.73
CA GLN A 396 -5.84 -28.49 -18.11
C GLN A 396 -4.45 -28.78 -18.69
N THR A 397 -3.38 -28.73 -17.89
CA THR A 397 -2.13 -29.41 -18.28
C THR A 397 -2.45 -30.88 -18.51
N LYS A 398 -2.42 -31.32 -19.78
CA LYS A 398 -2.49 -32.74 -20.12
C LYS A 398 -1.59 -33.51 -19.16
N PRO A 399 -2.06 -34.58 -18.51
CA PRO A 399 -1.13 -35.49 -17.84
C PRO A 399 -0.12 -35.92 -18.91
N GLU A 400 1.16 -35.74 -18.64
CA GLU A 400 2.18 -36.51 -19.36
C GLU A 400 1.73 -37.96 -19.26
N ARG A 401 1.38 -38.55 -20.40
CA ARG A 401 1.02 -39.96 -20.46
C ARG A 401 2.22 -40.71 -19.88
N VAL A 402 2.05 -41.29 -18.69
CA VAL A 402 2.85 -42.43 -18.27
C VAL A 402 2.57 -43.48 -19.33
N GLY A 403 3.46 -43.57 -20.31
CA GLY A 403 3.44 -44.66 -21.27
C GLY A 403 3.54 -45.98 -20.50
N PRO A 404 2.86 -47.05 -20.94
CA PRO A 404 2.98 -48.33 -20.27
C PRO A 404 4.45 -48.75 -20.31
N THR A 405 5.00 -49.05 -19.14
CA THR A 405 6.26 -49.78 -19.01
C THR A 405 6.18 -51.04 -19.85
N ALA A 406 7.01 -51.12 -20.88
CA ALA A 406 7.27 -52.35 -21.65
C ALA A 406 8.27 -53.23 -20.91
#